data_AF-A0AAV1XQP0-F1
#
_entry.id   AF-A0AAV1XQP0-F1
#
_cell.length_a   1.000
_cell.length_b   1.000
_cell.length_c   1.000
_cell.angle_alpha   90.00
_cell.angle_beta   90.00
_cell.angle_gamma   90.00
#
_symmetry.space_group_name_H-M   'P 1'
#
loop_
_entity.id
_entity.type
_entity.pdbx_description
1 polymer ?
#
loop_
_entity_poly.entity_id
_entity_poly.type
_entity_poly.pdbx_seq_one_letter_code
_entity_poly.pdbx_strand_id
1 'polypeptide(L)'
;MLYLCIMASINLHYAKGEVYTVGDIYGWNDFFDFNNWSDGKEFHVGDILVFNYERSLHNVLQVDYKAYDSCITDSYILRFNNGNDSVVLKEGRAWFICGVENHCQNGQKLNITVAS
;
A
#
# COMPACT_ATOMS: atom_id res chain seq x y z
N MET A 1 -28.62 -22.08 -44.47
CA MET A 1 -27.72 -20.92 -44.42
C MET A 1 -28.61 -19.71 -44.20
N LEU A 2 -28.65 -19.04 -43.05
CA LEU A 2 -27.52 -18.29 -42.50
C LEU A 2 -27.79 -17.89 -41.03
N TYR A 3 -26.81 -18.21 -40.19
CA TYR A 3 -26.27 -17.49 -39.02
C TYR A 3 -27.16 -16.82 -37.97
N LEU A 4 -27.17 -17.49 -36.81
CA LEU A 4 -27.45 -16.97 -35.48
C LEU A 4 -26.41 -15.88 -35.12
N CYS A 5 -26.78 -14.59 -35.11
CA CYS A 5 -25.93 -13.53 -34.55
C CYS A 5 -26.12 -13.47 -33.03
N ILE A 6 -25.41 -14.33 -32.30
CA ILE A 6 -25.21 -14.14 -30.86
C ILE A 6 -24.31 -12.92 -30.71
N MET A 7 -24.89 -11.77 -30.38
CA MET A 7 -24.14 -10.59 -29.96
C MET A 7 -23.59 -10.90 -28.57
N ALA A 8 -22.45 -11.58 -28.50
CA ALA A 8 -21.69 -11.69 -27.26
C ALA A 8 -21.17 -10.29 -26.92
N SER A 9 -21.88 -9.58 -26.05
CA SER A 9 -21.37 -8.36 -25.43
C SER A 9 -20.15 -8.76 -24.60
N ILE A 10 -18.96 -8.51 -25.15
CA ILE A 10 -17.69 -8.63 -24.44
C ILE A 10 -17.74 -7.58 -23.33
N ASN A 11 -18.09 -7.99 -22.11
CA ASN A 11 -17.87 -7.17 -20.92
C ASN A 11 -16.36 -7.10 -20.71
N LEU A 12 -15.73 -6.11 -21.35
CA LEU A 12 -14.35 -5.75 -21.05
C LEU A 12 -14.35 -5.17 -19.63
N HIS A 13 -14.16 -6.03 -18.63
CA HIS A 13 -13.88 -5.58 -17.28
C HIS A 13 -12.52 -4.88 -17.34
N TYR A 14 -12.55 -3.56 -17.44
CA TYR A 14 -11.38 -2.74 -17.17
C TYR A 14 -11.11 -2.91 -15.68
N ALA A 15 -10.18 -3.79 -15.32
CA ALA A 15 -9.72 -3.94 -13.95
C ALA A 15 -9.00 -2.63 -13.58
N LYS A 16 -9.78 -1.66 -13.08
CA LYS A 16 -9.23 -0.45 -12.50
C LYS A 16 -8.85 -0.81 -11.06
N GLY A 17 -7.55 -0.79 -10.76
CA GLY A 17 -7.08 -0.98 -9.39
C GLY A 17 -7.73 0.02 -8.44
N GLU A 18 -8.06 -0.44 -7.24
CA GLU A 18 -8.59 0.38 -6.15
C GLU A 18 -7.50 1.30 -5.60
N VAL A 19 -7.91 2.45 -5.05
CA VAL A 19 -6.99 3.41 -4.44
C VAL A 19 -7.29 3.50 -2.96
N TYR A 20 -6.33 3.10 -2.14
CA TYR A 20 -6.41 3.13 -0.69
C TYR A 20 -5.59 4.29 -0.15
N THR A 21 -6.24 5.23 0.54
CA THR A 21 -5.53 6.24 1.31
C THR A 21 -5.11 5.64 2.64
N VAL A 22 -3.80 5.48 2.83
CA VAL A 22 -3.26 4.83 4.03
C VAL A 22 -3.55 5.66 5.28
N GLY A 23 -4.25 5.05 6.24
CA GLY A 23 -4.69 5.72 7.47
C GLY A 23 -5.92 6.63 7.31
N ASP A 24 -6.58 6.62 6.14
CA ASP A 24 -7.76 7.43 5.83
C ASP A 24 -7.56 8.92 6.18
N ILE A 25 -8.37 9.49 7.07
CA ILE A 25 -8.27 10.89 7.50
C ILE A 25 -7.04 11.17 8.38
N TYR A 26 -6.45 10.13 8.98
CA TYR A 26 -5.29 10.24 9.87
C TYR A 26 -3.97 10.24 9.10
N GLY A 27 -3.99 9.74 7.86
CA GLY A 27 -2.83 9.66 6.99
C GLY A 27 -1.75 8.71 7.51
N TRP A 28 -0.55 8.87 6.95
CA TRP A 28 0.63 8.13 7.38
C TRP A 28 1.27 8.82 8.59
N ASN A 29 0.91 8.38 9.80
CA ASN A 29 1.34 9.00 11.05
C ASN A 29 1.73 7.96 12.11
N ASP A 30 2.56 8.33 13.09
CA ASP A 30 2.91 7.46 14.20
C ASP A 30 1.79 7.42 15.26
N PHE A 31 1.87 6.43 16.17
CA PHE A 31 0.83 6.13 17.17
C PHE A 31 -0.57 5.81 16.59
N PHE A 32 -0.64 5.46 15.30
CA PHE A 32 -1.85 4.99 14.63
C PHE A 32 -1.78 3.48 14.35
N ASP A 33 -2.89 2.77 14.58
CA ASP A 33 -2.95 1.31 14.37
C ASP A 33 -3.26 0.96 12.92
N PHE A 34 -2.19 0.79 12.12
CA PHE A 34 -2.32 0.38 10.73
C PHE A 34 -2.77 -1.07 10.54
N ASN A 35 -2.67 -1.94 11.55
CA ASN A 35 -3.24 -3.29 11.47
C ASN A 35 -4.76 -3.23 11.52
N ASN A 36 -5.31 -2.41 12.41
CA ASN A 36 -6.75 -2.15 12.43
C ASN A 36 -7.22 -1.44 11.16
N TRP A 37 -6.41 -0.53 10.60
CA TRP A 37 -6.74 0.09 9.31
C TRP A 37 -6.75 -0.92 8.16
N SER A 38 -5.82 -1.88 8.10
CA SER A 38 -5.79 -2.87 7.02
C SER A 38 -6.77 -4.02 7.21
N ASP A 39 -7.36 -4.19 8.40
CA ASP A 39 -8.31 -5.26 8.69
C ASP A 39 -9.55 -5.19 7.77
N GLY A 40 -9.94 -6.36 7.27
CA GLY A 40 -11.06 -6.52 6.33
C GLY A 40 -10.85 -5.93 4.92
N LYS A 41 -9.69 -5.35 4.60
CA LYS A 41 -9.36 -4.88 3.24
C LYS A 41 -8.74 -5.99 2.40
N GLU A 42 -9.16 -6.09 1.15
CA GLU A 42 -8.60 -7.03 0.17
C GLU A 42 -7.80 -6.28 -0.87
N PHE A 43 -6.47 -6.43 -0.82
CA PHE A 43 -5.56 -5.78 -1.76
C PHE A 43 -5.28 -6.70 -2.95
N HIS A 44 -5.36 -6.15 -4.16
CA HIS A 44 -5.14 -6.87 -5.41
C HIS A 44 -3.99 -6.24 -6.22
N VAL A 45 -3.42 -7.03 -7.14
CA VAL A 45 -2.42 -6.52 -8.08
C VAL A 45 -2.97 -5.33 -8.87
N GLY A 46 -2.20 -4.24 -8.90
CA GLY A 46 -2.58 -3.01 -9.61
C GLY A 46 -3.33 -1.99 -8.75
N ASP A 47 -3.77 -2.35 -7.54
CA ASP A 47 -4.25 -1.39 -6.55
C ASP A 47 -3.14 -0.40 -6.17
N ILE A 48 -3.53 0.75 -5.62
CA ILE A 48 -2.62 1.84 -5.27
C ILE A 48 -2.78 2.18 -3.80
N LEU A 49 -1.66 2.16 -3.05
CA LEU A 49 -1.58 2.81 -1.76
C LEU A 49 -1.16 4.27 -1.93
N VAL A 50 -1.88 5.19 -1.31
CA VAL A 50 -1.52 6.61 -1.25
C VAL A 50 -1.14 6.96 0.19
N PHE A 51 0.12 7.34 0.38
CA PHE A 51 0.67 7.77 1.66
C PHE A 51 0.70 9.30 1.74
N ASN A 52 -0.20 9.88 2.52
CA ASN A 52 -0.25 11.32 2.78
C ASN A 52 0.38 11.62 4.15
N TYR A 53 1.35 12.53 4.19
CA TYR A 53 2.06 12.92 5.41
C TYR A 53 2.79 14.26 5.23
N GLU A 54 3.11 14.92 6.35
CA GLU A 54 3.99 16.08 6.33
C GLU A 54 5.43 15.61 6.01
N ARG A 55 5.92 15.97 4.82
CA ARG A 55 7.19 15.46 4.28
C ARG A 55 8.43 15.82 5.11
N SER A 56 8.32 16.85 5.95
CA SER A 56 9.38 17.24 6.89
C SER A 56 9.44 16.35 8.14
N LEU A 57 8.36 15.61 8.42
CA LEU A 57 8.22 14.78 9.63
C LEU A 57 8.25 13.28 9.34
N HIS A 58 7.82 12.85 8.16
CA HIS A 58 7.75 11.42 7.83
C HIS A 58 8.36 11.09 6.46
N ASN A 59 8.51 9.81 6.21
CA ASN A 59 8.83 9.22 4.92
C ASN A 59 8.19 7.83 4.84
N VAL A 60 8.27 7.18 3.68
CA VAL A 60 7.86 5.79 3.50
C VAL A 60 9.04 5.00 2.97
N LEU A 61 9.40 3.94 3.68
CA LEU A 61 10.37 2.95 3.24
C LEU A 61 9.64 1.65 2.95
N GLN A 62 9.74 1.15 1.71
CA GLN A 62 9.39 -0.24 1.43
C GLN A 62 10.56 -1.11 1.83
N VAL A 63 10.30 -2.12 2.65
CA VAL A 63 11.34 -2.94 3.28
C VAL A 63 11.01 -4.43 3.16
N ASP A 64 11.96 -5.29 3.51
CA ASP A 64 11.68 -6.72 3.71
C ASP A 64 11.08 -6.98 5.10
N TYR A 65 10.68 -8.24 5.34
CA TYR A 65 10.13 -8.65 6.63
C TYR A 65 11.07 -8.38 7.81
N LYS A 66 12.38 -8.61 7.66
CA LYS A 66 13.33 -8.47 8.77
C LYS A 66 13.48 -7.01 9.17
N ALA A 67 13.62 -6.12 8.19
CA ALA A 67 13.70 -4.69 8.42
C ALA A 67 12.37 -4.13 8.93
N TYR A 68 11.23 -4.65 8.47
CA TYR A 68 9.92 -4.31 9.04
C TYR A 68 9.82 -4.70 10.52
N ASP A 69 10.09 -5.97 10.85
CA ASP A 69 9.94 -6.52 12.20
C ASP A 69 10.81 -5.79 13.21
N SER A 70 12.08 -5.56 12.87
CA SER A 70 13.06 -4.89 13.73
C SER A 70 13.17 -3.37 13.54
N CYS A 71 12.32 -2.76 12.72
CA CYS A 71 12.39 -1.33 12.36
C CYS A 71 13.79 -0.87 11.90
N ILE A 72 14.43 -1.63 11.01
CA ILE A 72 15.73 -1.28 10.43
C ILE A 72 15.51 -0.31 9.27
N THR A 73 16.05 0.91 9.39
CA THR A 73 15.78 2.00 8.44
C THR A 73 16.84 2.13 7.36
N ASP A 74 18.04 1.59 7.58
CA ASP A 74 19.16 1.64 6.62
C ASP A 74 19.08 0.56 5.52
N SER A 75 18.13 -0.38 5.62
CA SER A 75 17.95 -1.49 4.69
C SER A 75 16.56 -1.42 4.05
N TYR A 76 16.42 -0.60 3.01
CA TYR A 76 15.17 -0.42 2.26
C TYR A 76 15.29 -0.83 0.79
N ILE A 77 14.17 -1.26 0.22
CA ILE A 77 14.01 -1.60 -1.20
C ILE A 77 13.71 -0.32 -2.00
N LEU A 78 12.75 0.48 -1.51
CA LEU A 78 12.38 1.78 -2.08
C LEU A 78 12.19 2.80 -0.96
N ARG A 79 12.46 4.06 -1.28
CA ARG A 79 12.25 5.20 -0.39
C ARG A 79 11.40 6.24 -1.10
N PHE A 80 10.42 6.75 -0.38
CA PHE A 80 9.52 7.81 -0.82
C PHE A 80 9.51 8.95 0.20
N ASN A 81 9.43 10.19 -0.27
CA ASN A 81 9.61 11.40 0.54
C ASN A 81 8.88 12.63 -0.01
N ASN A 82 7.81 12.44 -0.81
CA ASN A 82 7.09 13.58 -1.40
C ASN A 82 5.96 14.10 -0.50
N GLY A 83 5.48 13.29 0.45
CA GLY A 83 4.36 13.63 1.35
C GLY A 83 2.98 13.26 0.80
N ASN A 84 2.92 12.73 -0.43
CA ASN A 84 1.72 12.27 -1.12
C ASN A 84 2.05 11.10 -2.08
N ASP A 85 2.86 10.16 -1.59
CA ASP A 85 3.46 9.12 -2.43
C ASP A 85 2.46 8.02 -2.79
N SER A 86 2.47 7.60 -4.05
CA SER A 86 1.64 6.51 -4.57
C SER A 86 2.47 5.26 -4.87
N VAL A 87 2.02 4.11 -4.36
CA VAL A 87 2.67 2.81 -4.58
C VAL A 87 1.69 1.86 -5.25
N VAL A 88 2.02 1.40 -6.46
CA VAL A 88 1.25 0.36 -7.16
C VAL A 88 1.61 -1.00 -6.58
N LEU A 89 0.60 -1.75 -6.17
CA LEU A 89 0.74 -3.04 -5.52
C LEU A 89 1.07 -4.14 -6.51
N LYS A 90 2.00 -5.00 -6.07
CA LYS A 90 2.44 -6.21 -6.76
C LYS A 90 2.08 -7.42 -5.89
N GLU A 91 1.91 -8.57 -6.53
CA GLU A 91 1.52 -9.81 -5.87
C GLU A 91 2.47 -10.16 -4.71
N GLY A 92 1.90 -10.72 -3.64
CA GLY A 92 2.62 -11.19 -2.48
C GLY A 92 2.55 -10.24 -1.30
N ARG A 93 3.48 -10.40 -0.34
CA ARG A 93 3.52 -9.56 0.86
C ARG A 93 4.33 -8.29 0.63
N ALA A 94 3.84 -7.18 1.15
CA ALA A 94 4.53 -5.90 1.14
C ALA A 94 4.60 -5.32 2.56
N TRP A 95 5.74 -4.71 2.88
CA TRP A 95 6.00 -4.08 4.18
C TRP A 95 6.49 -2.66 3.99
N PHE A 96 5.93 -1.75 4.77
CA PHE A 96 6.23 -0.33 4.76
C PHE A 96 6.50 0.15 6.19
N ILE A 97 7.50 1.01 6.36
CA ILE A 97 7.81 1.65 7.65
C ILE A 97 8.11 3.14 7.44
N CYS A 98 7.93 3.95 8.49
CA CYS A 98 8.56 5.25 8.54
C CYS A 98 9.96 5.12 9.14
N GLY A 99 10.95 5.66 8.47
CA GLY A 99 12.35 5.61 8.90
C GLY A 99 12.82 6.80 9.73
N VAL A 100 11.91 7.66 10.18
CA VAL A 100 12.26 8.83 11.01
C VAL A 100 12.26 8.42 12.48
N GLU A 101 13.40 8.64 13.15
CA GLU A 101 13.60 8.41 14.59
C GLU A 101 12.98 7.09 15.10
N ASN A 102 12.01 7.18 16.01
CA ASN A 102 11.31 6.06 16.64
C ASN A 102 9.90 5.81 16.06
N HIS A 103 9.55 6.42 14.92
CA HIS A 103 8.19 6.36 14.39
C HIS A 103 7.73 4.93 14.05
N CYS A 104 8.60 4.10 13.47
CA CYS A 104 8.28 2.69 13.21
C CYS A 104 7.98 1.91 14.50
N GLN A 105 8.77 2.16 15.56
CA GLN A 105 8.60 1.55 16.88
C GLN A 105 7.31 2.04 17.56
N ASN A 106 6.90 3.28 17.27
CA ASN A 106 5.62 3.86 17.70
C ASN A 106 4.43 3.41 16.82
N GLY A 107 4.62 2.43 15.93
CA GLY A 107 3.55 1.83 15.15
C GLY A 107 3.36 2.39 13.74
N GLN A 108 4.20 3.33 13.27
CA GLN A 108 4.14 3.84 11.89
C GLN A 108 4.73 2.82 10.89
N LYS A 109 4.04 1.69 10.75
CA LYS A 109 4.41 0.54 9.93
C LYS A 109 3.16 -0.19 9.43
N LEU A 110 3.18 -0.63 8.18
CA LEU A 110 2.09 -1.36 7.53
C LEU A 110 2.62 -2.63 6.89
N ASN A 111 1.89 -3.73 7.05
CA ASN A 111 2.09 -4.94 6.27
C ASN A 111 0.76 -5.35 5.63
N ILE A 112 0.83 -5.82 4.38
CA ILE A 112 -0.33 -6.27 3.63
C ILE A 112 0.02 -7.52 2.80
N THR A 113 -1.00 -8.28 2.44
CA THR A 113 -0.92 -9.36 1.45
C THR A 113 -1.73 -8.96 0.23
N VAL A 114 -1.11 -9.04 -0.95
CA VAL A 114 -1.69 -8.66 -2.23
C VAL A 114 -2.00 -9.93 -3.01
N ALA A 115 -3.28 -10.14 -3.31
CA ALA A 115 -3.77 -11.24 -4.15
C ALA A 115 -3.58 -10.92 -5.64
N SER A 116 -3.48 -11.97 -6.46
CA SER A 116 -3.42 -11.86 -7.93
C SER A 116 -4.74 -11.49 -8.58
#